data_AF-A0A1C5FJT6-F1
#
_entry.id   AF-A0A1C5FJT6-F1
#
_cell.length_a   1.000
_cell.length_b   1.000
_cell.length_c   1.000
_cell.angle_alpha   90.00
_cell.angle_beta   90.00
_cell.angle_gamma   90.00
#
_symmetry.space_group_name_H-M   'P 1'
#
loop_
_entity.id
_entity.type
_entity.pdbx_description
1 polymer ?
#
loop_
_entity_poly.entity_id
_entity_poly.type
_entity_poly.pdbx_seq_one_letter_code
_entity_poly.pdbx_strand_id
1 'polypeptide(L)'
;LRWERPTGHRGAAAAAAPGAASSTGSTGSTGSTGPTGTAGTTPGITSHTGTTGSAPGATSPTSEDLRSRLARWTIAEAEMLGITGRAALSSHGRALLERHPDEPPTSGSDTASAHAARLLAPLLPEPLDHVLLQADLTAVAPGPLERPLAETLGVLADVESKGGATVYRFTPESVRRALDAGRTADDVHTFLAAHSRTPVPQPLSYLVDDVARKHGRLRIGAASAYLRCDDDTLLAEILADRRSAGLRLRRLAPTVLAAQAPPDTLLEGLRAMGYAPAAESAEGDVLISRPEAQRTPPRTPPVPIPEGPPLPDATLLGAAVRAIRAGDLAATAPHKTVAASGAGSGPEAGPHGSGTGSGADSGVGSGAGSRSGARSGGGSGGGSGGGSGGGGDRLPRTTSADTLATMQAAALTGSNVWIGYVNANGAATQRVIAPVRVEGGFVTAYDHTSDEVRTYPLHRITGAAELAEDAT
;
A
#
# COMPACT_ATOMS: atom_id res chain seq x y z
N LEU A 1 -20.11 -49.96 27.91
CA LEU A 1 -18.73 -49.60 27.52
C LEU A 1 -17.76 -50.31 28.47
N ARG A 2 -17.18 -51.44 28.05
CA ARG A 2 -16.12 -52.15 28.80
C ARG A 2 -14.80 -51.44 28.53
N TRP A 3 -14.11 -51.05 29.59
CA TRP A 3 -12.75 -50.51 29.51
C TRP A 3 -11.80 -51.55 30.09
N GLU A 4 -10.93 -52.13 29.24
CA GLU A 4 -9.79 -52.92 29.70
C GLU A 4 -8.57 -51.99 29.86
N ARG A 5 -7.95 -52.06 31.05
CA ARG A 5 -6.66 -51.43 31.35
C ARG A 5 -5.54 -52.44 31.09
N PRO A 6 -4.39 -52.03 30.53
CA PRO A 6 -3.17 -52.81 30.64
C PRO A 6 -2.55 -52.62 32.02
N THR A 7 -2.18 -53.73 32.63
CA THR A 7 -1.47 -53.87 33.90
C THR A 7 0.01 -53.53 33.80
N GLY A 8 0.55 -52.83 34.81
CA GLY A 8 1.85 -53.15 35.38
C GLY A 8 2.91 -52.04 35.37
N HIS A 9 3.00 -51.26 36.46
CA HIS A 9 4.20 -51.28 37.30
C HIS A 9 3.93 -50.72 38.69
N ARG A 10 4.42 -51.47 39.70
CA ARG A 10 4.33 -51.19 41.13
C ARG A 10 5.31 -50.08 41.53
N GLY A 11 4.85 -49.20 42.42
CA GLY A 11 5.67 -48.35 43.28
C GLY A 11 4.77 -47.69 44.31
N ALA A 12 4.72 -48.25 45.52
CA ALA A 12 3.81 -47.90 46.59
C ALA A 12 4.30 -46.69 47.43
N ALA A 13 3.37 -45.87 47.95
CA ALA A 13 3.32 -45.44 49.35
C ALA A 13 2.08 -44.55 49.67
N ALA A 14 1.32 -45.00 50.69
CA ALA A 14 0.47 -44.29 51.68
C ALA A 14 -0.42 -43.10 51.24
N ALA A 15 -1.76 -43.18 51.24
CA ALA A 15 -2.71 -43.31 52.36
C ALA A 15 -2.71 -42.12 53.36
N ALA A 16 -3.71 -41.22 53.25
CA ALA A 16 -4.46 -40.63 54.37
C ALA A 16 -5.54 -39.63 53.90
N ALA A 17 -6.80 -40.03 54.03
CA ALA A 17 -7.94 -39.19 54.44
C ALA A 17 -8.54 -39.92 55.68
N PRO A 18 -9.46 -39.37 56.50
CA PRO A 18 -10.34 -38.23 56.27
C PRO A 18 -10.55 -37.32 57.51
N GLY A 19 -11.43 -36.32 57.40
CA GLY A 19 -11.88 -35.54 58.56
C GLY A 19 -13.09 -34.68 58.23
N ALA A 20 -14.29 -35.25 58.40
CA ALA A 20 -15.56 -34.54 58.40
C ALA A 20 -15.79 -33.85 59.75
N ALA A 21 -16.40 -32.66 59.75
CA ALA A 21 -17.21 -32.18 60.86
C ALA A 21 -18.19 -31.08 60.40
N SER A 22 -19.45 -31.49 60.40
CA SER A 22 -20.69 -30.72 60.43
C SER A 22 -20.87 -29.90 61.71
N SER A 23 -21.50 -28.72 61.64
CA SER A 23 -22.69 -28.35 62.44
C SER A 23 -23.07 -26.87 62.21
N THR A 24 -24.24 -26.51 61.67
CA THR A 24 -25.58 -26.39 62.30
C THR A 24 -25.85 -25.02 62.95
N GLY A 25 -26.87 -24.31 62.44
CA GLY A 25 -27.76 -23.38 63.16
C GLY A 25 -27.19 -21.99 63.50
N SER A 26 -27.95 -20.90 63.59
CA SER A 26 -29.37 -20.67 63.32
C SER A 26 -29.63 -19.14 63.26
N THR A 27 -30.67 -18.76 62.50
CA THR A 27 -31.68 -17.72 62.79
C THR A 27 -31.32 -16.27 63.15
N GLY A 28 -31.88 -15.35 62.35
CA GLY A 28 -32.49 -14.06 62.75
C GLY A 28 -31.50 -12.91 63.00
N SER A 29 -31.81 -11.63 62.77
CA SER A 29 -32.96 -10.93 62.22
C SER A 29 -32.52 -9.46 61.98
N THR A 30 -33.17 -8.80 61.01
CA THR A 30 -33.59 -7.36 61.01
C THR A 30 -32.61 -6.21 61.28
N GLY A 31 -32.70 -5.22 60.37
CA GLY A 31 -32.58 -3.77 60.66
C GLY A 31 -31.19 -3.18 60.40
N SER A 32 -30.96 -2.39 59.34
CA SER A 32 -31.38 -0.99 59.12
C SER A 32 -30.23 -0.01 59.38
N THR A 33 -30.22 1.06 58.57
CA THR A 33 -29.46 2.33 58.65
C THR A 33 -27.97 2.34 58.27
N GLY A 34 -27.65 3.07 57.19
CA GLY A 34 -26.36 3.80 57.06
C GLY A 34 -26.34 5.06 57.95
N PRO A 35 -25.47 6.07 57.75
CA PRO A 35 -24.65 6.35 56.55
C PRO A 35 -23.23 6.95 56.84
N THR A 36 -22.58 7.42 55.76
CA THR A 36 -21.59 8.52 55.63
C THR A 36 -20.10 8.39 56.03
N GLY A 37 -19.25 8.81 55.08
CA GLY A 37 -17.95 9.50 55.26
C GLY A 37 -16.75 8.60 55.57
N THR A 38 -15.50 8.86 55.18
CA THR A 38 -14.84 10.00 54.52
C THR A 38 -13.40 9.58 54.18
N ALA A 39 -12.81 10.21 53.17
CA ALA A 39 -11.39 10.58 53.02
C ALA A 39 -10.25 9.54 53.17
N GLY A 40 -9.38 9.50 52.16
CA GLY A 40 -8.20 8.64 52.09
C GLY A 40 -6.97 9.12 52.85
N THR A 41 -5.88 8.38 52.72
CA THR A 41 -4.49 8.83 52.94
C THR A 41 -3.52 7.84 52.27
N THR A 42 -2.50 8.42 51.63
CA THR A 42 -1.29 7.90 50.97
C THR A 42 -0.51 6.85 51.77
N PRO A 43 0.19 5.87 51.15
CA PRO A 43 1.15 5.02 51.85
C PRO A 43 2.55 5.66 51.88
N GLY A 44 3.09 5.78 53.09
CA GLY A 44 4.48 6.16 53.35
C GLY A 44 5.43 4.97 53.20
N ILE A 45 6.58 5.26 52.63
CA ILE A 45 7.76 4.40 52.47
C ILE A 45 8.40 4.14 53.84
N THR A 46 8.65 2.88 54.18
CA THR A 46 9.70 2.50 55.13
C THR A 46 10.51 1.33 54.61
N SER A 47 11.81 1.60 54.45
CA SER A 47 12.88 0.67 54.11
C SER A 47 13.25 -0.21 55.30
N HIS A 48 13.34 -1.52 55.08
CA HIS A 48 14.05 -2.43 55.99
C HIS A 48 15.22 -3.13 55.31
N THR A 49 16.34 -2.99 56.01
CA THR A 49 17.69 -3.43 55.73
C THR A 49 17.85 -4.94 55.77
N GLY A 50 18.85 -5.42 55.04
CA GLY A 50 19.02 -6.81 54.64
C GLY A 50 19.23 -7.82 55.77
N THR A 51 18.88 -9.05 55.43
CA THR A 51 19.47 -10.27 56.00
C THR A 51 19.67 -11.22 54.83
N THR A 52 20.92 -11.64 54.67
CA THR A 52 21.42 -12.52 53.62
C THR A 52 20.86 -13.93 53.80
N GLY A 53 19.76 -14.22 53.12
CA GLY A 53 19.28 -15.58 52.86
C GLY A 53 19.75 -16.02 51.48
N SER A 54 20.52 -17.11 51.41
CA SER A 54 20.97 -17.75 50.17
C SER A 54 19.81 -17.95 49.20
N ALA A 55 19.94 -17.37 48.01
CA ALA A 55 19.05 -17.64 46.89
C ALA A 55 19.17 -19.13 46.50
N PRO A 56 18.07 -19.89 46.41
CA PRO A 56 18.08 -21.06 45.55
C PRO A 56 18.28 -20.52 44.13
N GLY A 57 19.32 -20.99 43.45
CA GLY A 57 19.67 -20.55 42.11
C GLY A 57 18.42 -20.45 41.24
N ALA A 58 18.17 -19.25 40.72
CA ALA A 58 17.20 -19.05 39.67
C ALA A 58 17.64 -19.89 38.48
N THR A 59 17.13 -21.11 38.39
CA THR A 59 17.21 -21.93 37.20
C THR A 59 16.56 -21.09 36.11
N SER A 60 17.40 -20.48 35.26
CA SER A 60 16.92 -19.79 34.07
C SER A 60 15.99 -20.77 33.33
N PRO A 61 14.78 -20.36 32.91
CA PRO A 61 13.91 -21.25 32.15
C PRO A 61 14.72 -21.70 30.94
N THR A 62 15.05 -22.99 30.90
CA THR A 62 15.76 -23.60 29.78
C THR A 62 15.00 -23.21 28.53
N SER A 63 15.66 -22.48 27.64
CA SER A 63 15.10 -22.04 26.38
C SER A 63 14.67 -23.28 25.61
N GLU A 64 13.38 -23.55 25.63
CA GLU A 64 12.87 -24.79 25.12
C GLU A 64 13.08 -24.87 23.60
N ASP A 65 13.65 -25.99 23.15
CA ASP A 65 13.92 -26.25 21.74
C ASP A 65 12.66 -26.01 20.89
N LEU A 66 12.83 -25.38 19.72
CA LEU A 66 11.74 -24.99 18.82
C LEU A 66 10.85 -26.20 18.48
N ARG A 67 11.45 -27.39 18.31
CA ARG A 67 10.72 -28.63 18.05
C ARG A 67 9.72 -28.96 19.15
N SER A 68 10.13 -28.85 20.41
CA SER A 68 9.27 -29.14 21.56
C SER A 68 8.15 -28.11 21.69
N ARG A 69 8.43 -26.83 21.43
CA ARG A 69 7.40 -25.78 21.41
C ARG A 69 6.36 -26.00 20.32
N LEU A 70 6.79 -26.31 19.10
CA LEU A 70 5.89 -26.63 17.98
C LEU A 70 5.06 -27.88 18.28
N ALA A 71 5.68 -28.95 18.77
CA ALA A 71 4.96 -30.18 19.11
C ALA A 71 3.86 -29.94 20.15
N ARG A 72 4.14 -29.17 21.21
CA ARG A 72 3.12 -28.84 22.21
C ARG A 72 2.04 -27.91 21.67
N TRP A 73 2.40 -26.94 20.82
CA TRP A 73 1.42 -26.06 20.20
C TRP A 73 0.48 -26.86 19.28
N THR A 74 1.02 -27.75 18.45
CA THR A 74 0.22 -28.62 17.59
C THR A 74 -0.68 -29.57 18.39
N ILE A 75 -0.20 -30.13 19.51
CA ILE A 75 -1.05 -30.98 20.38
C ILE A 75 -2.17 -30.14 21.03
N ALA A 76 -1.86 -28.95 21.51
CA ALA A 76 -2.86 -28.04 22.08
C ALA A 76 -3.91 -27.61 21.04
N GLU A 77 -3.47 -27.31 19.81
CA GLU A 77 -4.36 -26.99 18.70
C GLU A 77 -5.22 -28.18 18.29
N ALA A 78 -4.65 -29.38 18.22
CA ALA A 78 -5.39 -30.62 17.97
C ALA A 78 -6.44 -30.89 19.05
N GLU A 79 -6.16 -30.53 20.31
CA GLU A 79 -7.13 -30.62 21.40
C GLU A 79 -8.21 -29.53 21.30
N MET A 80 -7.86 -28.29 20.94
CA MET A 80 -8.84 -27.22 20.69
C MET A 80 -9.79 -27.56 19.54
N LEU A 81 -9.31 -28.22 18.49
CA LEU A 81 -10.10 -28.68 17.35
C LEU A 81 -10.89 -29.96 17.63
N GLY A 82 -10.69 -30.63 18.77
CA GLY A 82 -11.35 -31.89 19.11
C GLY A 82 -10.83 -33.12 18.37
N ILE A 83 -9.66 -33.01 17.72
CA ILE A 83 -8.95 -34.14 17.09
C ILE A 83 -8.39 -35.06 18.17
N THR A 84 -7.89 -34.47 19.25
CA THR A 84 -7.48 -35.16 20.47
C THR A 84 -8.26 -34.66 21.67
N GLY A 85 -8.31 -35.44 22.75
CA GLY A 85 -8.85 -35.01 24.03
C GLY A 85 -8.46 -35.97 25.14
N ARG A 86 -8.14 -35.44 26.33
CA ARG A 86 -7.66 -36.24 27.48
C ARG A 86 -6.48 -37.17 27.11
N ALA A 87 -5.53 -36.63 26.34
CA ALA A 87 -4.35 -37.34 25.84
C ALA A 87 -4.63 -38.57 24.94
N ALA A 88 -5.80 -38.62 24.28
CA ALA A 88 -6.15 -39.67 23.31
C ALA A 88 -6.72 -39.07 22.01
N LEU A 89 -6.67 -39.84 20.91
CA LEU A 89 -7.35 -39.50 19.66
C LEU A 89 -8.87 -39.67 19.79
N SER A 90 -9.64 -38.71 19.27
CA SER A 90 -11.10 -38.85 19.15
C SER A 90 -11.47 -39.90 18.10
N SER A 91 -12.69 -40.43 18.14
CA SER A 91 -13.17 -41.39 17.12
C SER A 91 -13.13 -40.80 15.71
N HIS A 92 -13.41 -39.50 15.61
CA HIS A 92 -13.43 -38.70 14.38
C HIS A 92 -12.01 -38.37 13.92
N GLY A 93 -11.13 -38.01 14.85
CA GLY A 93 -9.71 -37.82 14.59
C GLY A 93 -9.04 -39.11 14.11
N ARG A 94 -9.43 -40.27 14.67
CA ARG A 94 -8.99 -41.58 14.18
C ARG A 94 -9.49 -41.85 12.76
N ALA A 95 -10.75 -41.55 12.45
CA ALA A 95 -11.30 -41.72 11.11
C ALA A 95 -10.60 -40.85 10.03
N LEU A 96 -10.00 -39.72 10.42
CA LEU A 96 -9.15 -38.91 9.53
C LEU A 96 -7.76 -39.51 9.29
N LEU A 97 -7.26 -40.34 10.23
CA LEU A 97 -5.94 -40.98 10.16
C LEU A 97 -5.99 -42.40 9.59
N GLU A 98 -7.14 -43.07 9.67
CA GLU A 98 -7.38 -44.38 9.07
C GLU A 98 -7.43 -44.25 7.54
N ARG A 99 -6.27 -44.42 6.91
CA ARG A 99 -6.16 -44.60 5.46
C ARG A 99 -6.71 -45.97 5.08
N HIS A 100 -7.74 -46.01 4.22
CA HIS A 100 -8.16 -47.28 3.63
C HIS A 100 -7.00 -47.84 2.77
N PRO A 101 -6.59 -49.11 2.95
CA PRO A 101 -5.41 -49.67 2.28
C PRO A 101 -5.52 -49.74 0.74
N ASP A 102 -6.73 -49.62 0.19
CA ASP A 102 -7.00 -49.73 -1.26
C ASP A 102 -7.26 -48.40 -1.98
N GLU A 103 -6.98 -47.25 -1.35
CA GLU A 103 -7.44 -45.95 -1.87
C GLU A 103 -6.36 -45.15 -2.65
N PRO A 104 -6.66 -44.70 -3.89
CA PRO A 104 -5.72 -43.91 -4.69
C PRO A 104 -5.40 -42.57 -4.03
N PRO A 105 -4.17 -42.03 -4.22
CA PRO A 105 -3.61 -40.93 -3.44
C PRO A 105 -4.35 -39.58 -3.54
N THR A 106 -5.31 -39.45 -4.45
CA THR A 106 -6.05 -38.21 -4.71
C THR A 106 -7.49 -38.21 -4.18
N SER A 107 -8.03 -39.35 -3.73
CA SER A 107 -9.45 -39.48 -3.35
C SER A 107 -9.70 -39.91 -1.89
N GLY A 108 -8.67 -40.40 -1.19
CA GLY A 108 -8.83 -40.85 0.21
C GLY A 108 -8.96 -39.76 1.27
N SER A 109 -8.79 -38.49 0.90
CA SER A 109 -9.06 -37.38 1.81
C SER A 109 -10.56 -37.15 1.99
N ASP A 110 -11.37 -37.34 0.93
CA ASP A 110 -12.79 -37.01 0.95
C ASP A 110 -13.62 -38.08 1.66
N THR A 111 -13.26 -39.36 1.49
CA THR A 111 -13.93 -40.49 2.15
C THR A 111 -13.65 -40.53 3.65
N ALA A 112 -12.39 -40.33 4.05
CA ALA A 112 -11.97 -40.18 5.45
C ALA A 112 -12.65 -38.97 6.10
N SER A 113 -12.70 -37.83 5.41
CA SER A 113 -13.42 -36.64 5.86
C SER A 113 -14.92 -36.87 6.01
N ALA A 114 -15.56 -37.56 5.05
CA ALA A 114 -16.98 -37.90 5.13
C ALA A 114 -17.27 -38.88 6.29
N HIS A 115 -16.37 -39.83 6.55
CA HIS A 115 -16.50 -40.74 7.69
C HIS A 115 -16.34 -39.99 9.03
N ALA A 116 -15.32 -39.14 9.15
CA ALA A 116 -15.14 -38.29 10.32
C ALA A 116 -16.36 -37.38 10.54
N ALA A 117 -16.91 -36.78 9.48
CA ALA A 117 -18.12 -35.96 9.56
C ALA A 117 -19.35 -36.75 10.04
N ARG A 118 -19.56 -37.98 9.53
CA ARG A 118 -20.66 -38.86 9.97
C ARG A 118 -20.57 -39.20 11.46
N LEU A 119 -19.36 -39.49 11.93
CA LEU A 119 -19.16 -39.74 13.35
C LEU A 119 -19.45 -38.45 14.15
N LEU A 120 -19.14 -37.26 13.62
CA LEU A 120 -19.07 -35.99 14.38
C LEU A 120 -20.44 -35.34 14.50
N ALA A 121 -21.27 -35.49 13.46
CA ALA A 121 -22.60 -34.89 13.40
C ALA A 121 -23.47 -35.15 14.65
N PRO A 122 -23.55 -36.37 15.23
CA PRO A 122 -24.32 -36.63 16.45
C PRO A 122 -23.79 -35.93 17.72
N LEU A 123 -22.55 -35.41 17.70
CA LEU A 123 -21.95 -34.72 18.85
C LEU A 123 -22.13 -33.20 18.79
N LEU A 124 -22.53 -32.67 17.65
CA LEU A 124 -22.73 -31.24 17.46
C LEU A 124 -24.21 -30.89 17.63
N PRO A 125 -24.54 -29.73 18.21
CA PRO A 125 -25.91 -29.23 18.18
C PRO A 125 -26.36 -29.00 16.73
N GLU A 126 -27.66 -29.18 16.47
CA GLU A 126 -28.24 -28.88 15.16
C GLU A 126 -28.08 -27.39 14.83
N PRO A 127 -27.49 -27.04 13.68
CA PRO A 127 -27.43 -25.66 13.23
C PRO A 127 -28.83 -25.09 13.01
N LEU A 128 -29.01 -23.83 13.35
CA LEU A 128 -30.25 -23.11 13.16
C LEU A 128 -30.21 -22.30 11.87
N ASP A 129 -31.30 -22.37 11.10
CA ASP A 129 -31.57 -21.60 9.89
C ASP A 129 -32.34 -20.30 10.18
N HIS A 130 -32.61 -19.99 11.44
CA HIS A 130 -33.40 -18.83 11.83
C HIS A 130 -32.91 -18.13 13.11
N VAL A 131 -33.30 -16.85 13.24
CA VAL A 131 -33.08 -16.01 14.42
C VAL A 131 -34.39 -15.45 14.98
N LEU A 132 -34.36 -15.00 16.23
CA LEU A 132 -35.47 -14.30 16.88
C LEU A 132 -35.20 -12.79 16.83
N LEU A 133 -36.01 -12.05 16.06
CA LEU A 133 -35.92 -10.60 15.98
C LEU A 133 -36.74 -9.95 17.11
N GLN A 134 -36.12 -8.99 17.79
CA GLN A 134 -36.70 -8.25 18.91
C GLN A 134 -36.92 -6.77 18.54
N ALA A 135 -37.81 -6.10 19.27
CA ALA A 135 -38.20 -4.71 18.99
C ALA A 135 -37.10 -3.67 19.28
N ASP A 136 -36.05 -4.04 20.00
CA ASP A 136 -34.91 -3.20 20.39
C ASP A 136 -33.74 -3.27 19.39
N LEU A 137 -34.04 -3.63 18.13
CA LEU A 137 -33.07 -3.80 17.05
C LEU A 137 -32.04 -4.89 17.34
N THR A 138 -32.43 -5.95 18.04
CA THR A 138 -31.57 -7.12 18.26
C THR A 138 -32.11 -8.38 17.60
N ALA A 139 -31.20 -9.27 17.22
CA ALA A 139 -31.50 -10.64 16.83
C ALA A 139 -30.80 -11.61 17.78
N VAL A 140 -31.55 -12.59 18.29
CA VAL A 140 -31.02 -13.62 19.19
C VAL A 140 -30.97 -14.96 18.46
N ALA A 141 -29.79 -15.55 18.42
CA ALA A 141 -29.54 -16.90 17.93
C ALA A 141 -29.33 -17.84 19.14
N PRO A 142 -30.32 -18.70 19.49
CA PRO A 142 -30.23 -19.58 20.66
C PRO A 142 -29.28 -20.77 20.49
N GLY A 143 -28.68 -20.93 19.31
CA GLY A 143 -27.74 -21.98 18.96
C GLY A 143 -26.82 -21.54 17.82
N PRO A 144 -25.89 -22.40 17.36
CA PRO A 144 -25.05 -22.08 16.22
C PRO A 144 -25.90 -21.95 14.97
N LEU A 145 -25.66 -20.89 14.20
CA LEU A 145 -26.37 -20.66 12.94
C LEU A 145 -25.72 -21.45 11.80
N GLU A 146 -26.49 -21.78 10.79
CA GLU A 146 -25.93 -22.21 9.51
C GLU A 146 -24.95 -21.16 8.96
N ARG A 147 -23.88 -21.60 8.31
CA ARG A 147 -22.80 -20.70 7.85
C ARG A 147 -23.30 -19.55 6.97
N PRO A 148 -24.16 -19.77 5.95
CA PRO A 148 -24.62 -18.69 5.08
C PRO A 148 -25.42 -17.61 5.83
N LEU A 149 -26.24 -18.03 6.81
CA LEU A 149 -26.99 -17.15 7.67
C LEU A 149 -26.05 -16.36 8.60
N ALA A 150 -25.10 -17.04 9.25
CA ALA A 150 -24.12 -16.41 10.13
C ALA A 150 -23.27 -15.36 9.41
N GLU A 151 -22.80 -15.67 8.20
CA GLU A 151 -22.00 -14.75 7.37
C GLU A 151 -22.80 -13.51 6.97
N THR A 152 -24.03 -13.71 6.48
CA THR A 152 -24.89 -12.60 6.06
C THR A 152 -25.28 -11.72 7.25
N LEU A 153 -25.64 -12.33 8.38
CA LEU A 153 -25.99 -11.62 9.60
C LEU A 153 -24.79 -10.88 10.20
N GLY A 154 -23.57 -11.45 10.09
CA GLY A 154 -22.33 -10.80 10.51
C GLY A 154 -21.97 -9.55 9.70
N VAL A 155 -22.45 -9.45 8.45
CA VAL A 155 -22.36 -8.21 7.68
C VAL A 155 -23.45 -7.24 8.11
N LEU A 156 -24.68 -7.73 8.29
CA LEU A 156 -25.88 -6.91 8.52
C LEU A 156 -26.01 -6.37 9.96
N ALA A 157 -25.37 -6.99 10.94
CA ALA A 157 -25.46 -6.67 12.36
C ALA A 157 -24.12 -6.86 13.07
N ASP A 158 -23.95 -6.22 14.22
CA ASP A 158 -22.77 -6.37 15.07
C ASP A 158 -23.02 -7.38 16.19
N VAL A 159 -22.01 -8.18 16.54
CA VAL A 159 -22.15 -9.18 17.61
C VAL A 159 -21.89 -8.52 18.97
N GLU A 160 -22.92 -8.44 19.81
CA GLU A 160 -22.83 -7.85 21.15
C GLU A 160 -22.36 -8.87 22.19
N SER A 161 -22.88 -10.11 22.11
CA SER A 161 -22.51 -11.18 23.03
C SER A 161 -22.44 -12.52 22.33
N LYS A 162 -21.42 -13.30 22.66
CA LYS A 162 -21.20 -14.69 22.24
C LYS A 162 -21.28 -15.59 23.47
N GLY A 163 -22.48 -15.71 24.03
CA GLY A 163 -22.77 -16.57 25.18
C GLY A 163 -23.47 -17.86 24.74
N GLY A 164 -24.30 -18.41 25.63
CA GLY A 164 -25.21 -19.53 25.30
C GLY A 164 -26.24 -19.19 24.21
N ALA A 165 -26.46 -17.90 23.96
CA ALA A 165 -27.11 -17.39 22.76
C ALA A 165 -26.24 -16.26 22.19
N THR A 166 -26.12 -16.21 20.86
CA THR A 166 -25.43 -15.11 20.19
C THR A 166 -26.42 -13.98 19.97
N VAL A 167 -26.10 -12.80 20.48
CA VAL A 167 -26.93 -11.60 20.32
C VAL A 167 -26.28 -10.69 19.29
N TYR A 168 -27.04 -10.36 18.26
CA TYR A 168 -26.68 -9.42 17.21
C TYR A 168 -27.47 -8.14 17.39
N ARG A 169 -26.85 -7.00 17.16
CA ARG A 169 -27.49 -5.68 17.19
C ARG A 169 -27.44 -5.03 15.82
N PHE A 170 -28.59 -4.60 15.33
CA PHE A 170 -28.71 -3.80 14.12
C PHE A 170 -28.50 -2.33 14.48
N THR A 171 -27.51 -1.74 13.82
CA THR A 171 -27.15 -0.32 13.92
C THR A 171 -27.21 0.33 12.54
N PRO A 172 -27.39 1.66 12.42
CA PRO A 172 -27.30 2.34 11.13
C PRO A 172 -26.00 2.03 10.37
N GLU A 173 -24.88 1.87 11.09
CA GLU A 173 -23.57 1.56 10.50
C GLU A 173 -23.50 0.14 9.95
N SER A 174 -24.00 -0.86 10.69
CA SER A 174 -24.05 -2.26 10.24
C SER A 174 -24.95 -2.44 9.01
N VAL A 175 -26.11 -1.76 8.97
CA VAL A 175 -26.99 -1.76 7.80
C VAL A 175 -26.31 -1.07 6.63
N ARG A 176 -25.68 0.09 6.84
CA ARG A 176 -24.92 0.80 5.80
C ARG A 176 -23.80 -0.07 5.24
N ARG A 177 -23.07 -0.81 6.09
CA ARG A 177 -22.03 -1.78 5.69
C ARG A 177 -22.59 -2.85 4.76
N ALA A 178 -23.79 -3.36 5.02
CA ALA A 178 -24.45 -4.31 4.12
C ALA A 178 -24.80 -3.69 2.76
N LEU A 179 -25.28 -2.44 2.73
CA LEU A 179 -25.56 -1.72 1.48
C LEU A 179 -24.28 -1.39 0.70
N ASP A 180 -23.20 -1.02 1.40
CA ASP A 180 -21.86 -0.80 0.82
C ASP A 180 -21.31 -2.10 0.19
N ALA A 181 -21.67 -3.27 0.72
CA ALA A 181 -21.35 -4.58 0.15
C ALA A 181 -22.25 -4.98 -1.04
N GLY A 182 -23.13 -4.08 -1.50
CA GLY A 182 -23.96 -4.28 -2.69
C GLY A 182 -25.33 -4.92 -2.45
N ARG A 183 -25.75 -5.09 -1.20
CA ARG A 183 -27.13 -5.54 -0.87
C ARG A 183 -28.11 -4.39 -1.08
N THR A 184 -29.31 -4.69 -1.57
CA THR A 184 -30.41 -3.70 -1.62
C THR A 184 -31.26 -3.77 -0.36
N ALA A 185 -32.08 -2.73 -0.11
CA ALA A 185 -33.05 -2.76 0.98
C ALA A 185 -34.03 -3.94 0.86
N ASP A 186 -34.50 -4.21 -0.37
CA ASP A 186 -35.41 -5.33 -0.65
C ASP A 186 -34.74 -6.69 -0.37
N ASP A 187 -33.44 -6.84 -0.70
CA ASP A 187 -32.68 -8.06 -0.37
C ASP A 187 -32.58 -8.25 1.15
N VAL A 188 -32.35 -7.16 1.90
CA VAL A 188 -32.25 -7.19 3.36
C VAL A 188 -33.59 -7.57 3.98
N HIS A 189 -34.69 -6.95 3.54
CA HIS A 189 -36.04 -7.29 4.03
C HIS A 189 -36.41 -8.74 3.70
N THR A 190 -36.13 -9.18 2.47
CA THR A 190 -36.38 -10.57 2.03
C THR A 190 -35.58 -11.55 2.86
N PHE A 191 -34.30 -11.24 3.11
CA PHE A 191 -33.43 -12.07 3.94
C PHE A 191 -33.92 -12.18 5.38
N LEU A 192 -34.26 -11.04 6.00
CA LEU A 192 -34.78 -11.01 7.37
C LEU A 192 -36.08 -11.79 7.48
N ALA A 193 -37.01 -11.61 6.54
CA ALA A 193 -38.28 -12.32 6.54
C ALA A 193 -38.12 -13.84 6.34
N ALA A 194 -37.12 -14.28 5.55
CA ALA A 194 -36.86 -15.69 5.31
C ALA A 194 -36.22 -16.39 6.52
N HIS A 195 -35.36 -15.70 7.28
CA HIS A 195 -34.58 -16.29 8.37
C HIS A 195 -35.03 -15.82 9.76
N SER A 196 -36.19 -15.17 9.88
CA SER A 196 -36.76 -14.77 11.18
C SER A 196 -37.94 -15.65 11.55
N ARG A 197 -37.93 -16.17 12.79
CA ARG A 197 -39.06 -16.94 13.33
C ARG A 197 -40.17 -16.04 13.88
N THR A 198 -39.82 -14.82 14.25
CA THR A 198 -40.75 -13.74 14.56
C THR A 198 -40.93 -12.83 13.33
N PRO A 199 -42.07 -12.14 13.18
CA PRO A 199 -42.22 -11.11 12.17
C PRO A 199 -41.15 -10.01 12.33
N VAL A 200 -40.68 -9.44 11.22
CA VAL A 200 -39.70 -8.36 11.24
C VAL A 200 -40.27 -7.15 12.00
N PRO A 201 -39.63 -6.69 13.10
CA PRO A 201 -40.13 -5.57 13.87
C PRO A 201 -40.13 -4.28 13.05
N GLN A 202 -41.21 -3.51 13.17
CA GLN A 202 -41.36 -2.23 12.47
C GLN A 202 -40.16 -1.26 12.65
N PRO A 203 -39.54 -1.12 13.85
CA PRO A 203 -38.36 -0.28 14.01
C PRO A 203 -37.17 -0.71 13.14
N LEU A 204 -36.98 -2.02 12.96
CA LEU A 204 -35.90 -2.55 12.12
C LEU A 204 -36.18 -2.26 10.64
N SER A 205 -37.42 -2.43 10.21
CA SER A 205 -37.79 -2.11 8.83
C SER A 205 -37.57 -0.64 8.51
N TYR A 206 -37.96 0.27 9.41
CA TYR A 206 -37.71 1.70 9.25
C TYR A 206 -36.23 2.06 9.23
N LEU A 207 -35.41 1.40 10.07
CA LEU A 207 -33.96 1.61 10.06
C LEU A 207 -33.35 1.25 8.70
N VAL A 208 -33.73 0.11 8.13
CA VAL A 208 -33.25 -0.34 6.82
C VAL A 208 -33.65 0.66 5.73
N ASP A 209 -34.91 1.08 5.71
CA ASP A 209 -35.41 2.02 4.70
C ASP A 209 -34.77 3.41 4.82
N ASP A 210 -34.58 3.92 6.04
CA ASP A 210 -33.95 5.22 6.27
C ASP A 210 -32.47 5.24 5.85
N VAL A 211 -31.72 4.18 6.19
CA VAL A 211 -30.32 4.05 5.79
C VAL A 211 -30.23 3.88 4.27
N ALA A 212 -31.10 3.07 3.66
CA ALA A 212 -31.13 2.90 2.21
C ALA A 212 -31.45 4.19 1.45
N ARG A 213 -32.37 5.02 1.95
CA ARG A 213 -32.68 6.34 1.36
C ARG A 213 -31.50 7.32 1.42
N LYS A 214 -30.68 7.22 2.48
CA LYS A 214 -29.49 8.06 2.68
C LYS A 214 -28.27 7.53 1.93
N HIS A 215 -28.20 6.22 1.71
CA HIS A 215 -27.12 5.54 0.99
C HIS A 215 -27.06 5.96 -0.48
N GLY A 216 -25.86 6.13 -1.02
CA GLY A 216 -25.65 6.41 -2.44
C GLY A 216 -26.12 7.80 -2.94
N ARG A 217 -26.55 8.71 -2.06
CA ARG A 217 -26.90 10.10 -2.43
C ARG A 217 -25.71 10.91 -2.94
N LEU A 218 -24.53 10.66 -2.37
CA LEU A 218 -23.28 11.26 -2.80
C LEU A 218 -22.51 10.23 -3.61
N ARG A 219 -22.11 10.61 -4.83
CA ARG A 219 -21.33 9.76 -5.73
C ARG A 219 -19.96 10.39 -5.93
N ILE A 220 -18.92 9.64 -5.58
CA ILE A 220 -17.54 10.03 -5.79
C ILE A 220 -17.06 9.30 -7.04
N GLY A 221 -16.41 10.02 -7.95
CA GLY A 221 -15.73 9.42 -9.10
C GLY A 221 -14.36 10.05 -9.25
N ALA A 222 -13.40 9.28 -9.77
CA ALA A 222 -12.13 9.84 -10.18
C ALA A 222 -12.36 10.82 -11.36
N ALA A 223 -11.67 11.95 -11.35
CA ALA A 223 -11.57 12.89 -12.46
C ALA A 223 -10.14 13.44 -12.43
N SER A 224 -9.34 13.13 -13.44
CA SER A 224 -7.94 13.56 -13.52
C SER A 224 -7.79 14.97 -14.08
N ALA A 225 -8.75 15.40 -14.91
CA ALA A 225 -8.85 16.75 -15.44
C ALA A 225 -10.33 17.11 -15.62
N TYR A 226 -10.62 18.41 -15.68
CA TYR A 226 -11.93 18.93 -16.04
C TYR A 226 -11.79 19.90 -17.21
N LEU A 227 -12.86 20.05 -17.99
CA LEU A 227 -12.99 21.02 -19.07
C LEU A 227 -14.14 21.94 -18.73
N ARG A 228 -13.87 23.24 -18.62
CA ARG A 228 -14.86 24.29 -18.44
C ARG A 228 -15.09 24.99 -19.77
N CYS A 229 -16.35 25.19 -20.15
CA CYS A 229 -16.72 25.99 -21.30
C CYS A 229 -18.02 26.73 -21.00
N ASP A 230 -18.10 27.99 -21.38
CA ASP A 230 -19.31 28.80 -21.17
C ASP A 230 -20.42 28.46 -22.18
N ASP A 231 -20.09 27.70 -23.23
CA ASP A 231 -21.03 27.22 -24.25
C ASP A 231 -21.34 25.72 -24.09
N ASP A 232 -22.59 25.43 -23.73
CA ASP A 232 -23.08 24.06 -23.59
C ASP A 232 -23.12 23.28 -24.92
N THR A 233 -23.39 23.98 -26.02
CA THR A 233 -23.52 23.33 -27.34
C THR A 233 -22.18 22.79 -27.83
N LEU A 234 -21.10 23.53 -27.57
CA LEU A 234 -19.74 23.10 -27.87
C LEU A 234 -19.34 21.87 -27.05
N LEU A 235 -19.70 21.82 -25.75
CA LEU A 235 -19.43 20.64 -24.92
C LEU A 235 -20.22 19.41 -25.38
N ALA A 236 -21.46 19.59 -25.85
CA ALA A 236 -22.25 18.53 -26.44
C ALA A 236 -21.63 18.02 -27.76
N GLU A 237 -21.10 18.91 -28.60
CA GLU A 237 -20.39 18.55 -29.84
C GLU A 237 -19.13 17.72 -29.54
N ILE A 238 -18.30 18.17 -28.60
CA ILE A 238 -17.07 17.46 -28.18
C ILE A 238 -17.40 16.06 -27.63
N LEU A 239 -18.48 15.92 -26.84
CA LEU A 239 -18.93 14.63 -26.33
C LEU A 239 -19.44 13.69 -27.43
N ALA A 240 -19.98 14.22 -28.52
CA ALA A 240 -20.51 13.44 -29.63
C ALA A 240 -19.43 13.02 -30.66
N ASP A 241 -18.31 13.75 -30.74
CA ASP A 241 -17.20 13.40 -31.64
C ASP A 241 -16.54 12.07 -31.20
N ARG A 242 -16.50 11.08 -32.10
CA ARG A 242 -15.87 9.78 -31.83
C ARG A 242 -14.38 9.90 -31.51
N ARG A 243 -13.70 10.95 -31.97
CA ARG A 243 -12.28 11.22 -31.67
C ARG A 243 -12.05 11.50 -30.18
N SER A 244 -13.06 11.97 -29.45
CA SER A 244 -12.95 12.25 -28.00
C SER A 244 -13.10 11.01 -27.12
N ALA A 245 -13.44 9.84 -27.69
CA ALA A 245 -13.62 8.59 -26.94
C ALA A 245 -12.39 8.19 -26.11
N GLY A 246 -11.18 8.48 -26.61
CA GLY A 246 -9.92 8.23 -25.90
C GLY A 246 -9.74 9.09 -24.64
N LEU A 247 -10.40 10.25 -24.57
CA LEU A 247 -10.34 11.18 -23.43
C LEU A 247 -11.29 10.79 -22.30
N ARG A 248 -12.22 9.85 -22.56
CA ARG A 248 -13.24 9.34 -21.62
C ARG A 248 -13.96 10.47 -20.88
N LEU A 249 -14.47 11.42 -21.65
CA LEU A 249 -15.20 12.57 -21.14
C LEU A 249 -16.55 12.15 -20.56
N ARG A 250 -16.91 12.73 -19.42
CA ARG A 250 -18.19 12.56 -18.74
C ARG A 250 -18.71 13.92 -18.32
N ARG A 251 -19.96 14.23 -18.67
CA ARG A 251 -20.61 15.48 -18.28
C ARG A 251 -20.90 15.52 -16.78
N LEU A 252 -20.43 16.56 -16.09
CA LEU A 252 -20.72 16.79 -14.66
C LEU A 252 -21.77 17.89 -14.48
N ALA A 253 -21.72 18.92 -15.32
CA ALA A 253 -22.65 20.04 -15.36
C ALA A 253 -22.81 20.52 -16.81
N PRO A 254 -23.75 21.44 -17.11
CA PRO A 254 -23.91 21.97 -18.46
C PRO A 254 -22.64 22.62 -19.03
N THR A 255 -21.83 23.25 -18.17
CA THR A 255 -20.60 23.97 -18.55
C THR A 255 -19.32 23.22 -18.15
N VAL A 256 -19.42 22.00 -17.64
CA VAL A 256 -18.27 21.25 -17.08
C VAL A 256 -18.30 19.78 -17.49
N LEU A 257 -17.21 19.33 -18.12
CA LEU A 257 -16.90 17.92 -18.36
C LEU A 257 -15.76 17.46 -17.44
N ALA A 258 -15.81 16.23 -16.97
CA ALA A 258 -14.68 15.54 -16.36
C ALA A 258 -14.04 14.57 -17.35
N ALA A 259 -12.72 14.48 -17.35
CA ALA A 259 -11.95 13.51 -18.11
C ALA A 259 -11.25 12.53 -17.15
N GLN A 260 -11.01 11.31 -17.65
CA GLN A 260 -10.10 10.34 -17.00
C GLN A 260 -8.67 10.43 -17.54
N ALA A 261 -8.45 11.23 -18.59
CA ALA A 261 -7.13 11.55 -19.12
C ALA A 261 -6.47 12.70 -18.32
N PRO A 262 -5.14 12.68 -18.12
CA PRO A 262 -4.44 13.77 -17.45
C PRO A 262 -4.53 15.08 -18.28
N PRO A 263 -4.32 16.25 -17.64
CA PRO A 263 -4.50 17.56 -18.28
C PRO A 263 -3.73 17.73 -19.60
N ASP A 264 -2.48 17.26 -19.67
CA ASP A 264 -1.64 17.40 -20.86
C ASP A 264 -2.19 16.61 -22.05
N THR A 265 -2.61 15.37 -21.83
CA THR A 265 -3.23 14.53 -22.85
C THR A 265 -4.59 15.08 -23.29
N LEU A 266 -5.36 15.68 -22.36
CA LEU A 266 -6.62 16.34 -22.69
C LEU A 266 -6.39 17.58 -23.57
N LEU A 267 -5.39 18.41 -23.25
CA LEU A 267 -5.00 19.58 -24.04
C LEU A 267 -4.53 19.18 -25.44
N GLU A 268 -3.63 18.20 -25.54
CA GLU A 268 -3.11 17.70 -26.82
C GLU A 268 -4.22 17.07 -27.67
N GLY A 269 -5.09 16.25 -27.05
CA GLY A 269 -6.21 15.60 -27.73
C GLY A 269 -7.21 16.61 -28.28
N LEU A 270 -7.60 17.62 -27.50
CA LEU A 270 -8.49 18.69 -27.93
C LEU A 270 -7.86 19.53 -29.06
N ARG A 271 -6.56 19.84 -28.99
CA ARG A 271 -5.82 20.52 -30.07
C ARG A 271 -5.79 19.70 -31.35
N ALA A 272 -5.54 18.40 -31.26
CA ALA A 272 -5.56 17.49 -32.41
C ALA A 272 -6.95 17.39 -33.06
N MET A 273 -8.01 17.64 -32.30
CA MET A 273 -9.39 17.69 -32.82
C MET A 273 -9.74 19.04 -33.48
N GLY A 274 -8.90 20.06 -33.34
CA GLY A 274 -9.08 21.39 -33.91
C GLY A 274 -9.60 22.43 -32.92
N TYR A 275 -9.74 22.10 -31.64
CA TYR A 275 -10.12 23.05 -30.60
C TYR A 275 -8.91 23.80 -30.05
N ALA A 276 -9.14 24.99 -29.49
CA ALA A 276 -8.10 25.82 -28.87
C ALA A 276 -8.31 25.95 -27.36
N PRO A 277 -8.11 24.87 -26.57
CA PRO A 277 -8.26 24.93 -25.12
C PRO A 277 -7.11 25.72 -24.48
N ALA A 278 -7.44 26.48 -23.44
CA ALA A 278 -6.46 27.10 -22.56
C ALA A 278 -6.27 26.23 -21.31
N ALA A 279 -5.04 26.12 -20.81
CA ALA A 279 -4.77 25.42 -19.57
C ALA A 279 -5.25 26.30 -18.40
N GLU A 280 -5.89 25.70 -17.39
CA GLU A 280 -6.17 26.36 -16.11
C GLU A 280 -5.18 25.85 -15.06
N SER A 281 -4.77 26.71 -14.13
CA SER A 281 -3.96 26.35 -12.97
C SER A 281 -4.80 25.57 -11.95
N ALA A 282 -4.16 24.99 -10.92
CA ALA A 282 -4.89 24.33 -9.83
C ALA A 282 -5.78 25.32 -9.03
N GLU A 283 -5.48 26.61 -9.13
CA GLU A 283 -6.23 27.73 -8.55
C GLU A 283 -7.33 28.28 -9.48
N GLY A 284 -7.44 27.78 -10.73
CA GLY A 284 -8.49 28.15 -11.69
C GLY A 284 -8.16 29.33 -12.60
N ASP A 285 -6.93 29.86 -12.51
CA ASP A 285 -6.48 30.94 -13.41
C ASP A 285 -6.02 30.38 -14.75
N VAL A 286 -6.34 31.08 -15.84
CA VAL A 286 -5.94 30.65 -17.18
C VAL A 286 -4.43 30.83 -17.37
N LEU A 287 -3.73 29.71 -17.49
CA LEU A 287 -2.31 29.62 -17.82
C LEU A 287 -2.12 29.90 -19.32
N ILE A 288 -1.68 31.11 -19.63
CA ILE A 288 -1.19 31.46 -20.96
C ILE A 288 0.21 30.86 -21.09
N SER A 289 0.29 29.62 -21.59
CA SER A 289 1.56 29.05 -22.02
C SER A 289 2.04 29.83 -23.24
N ARG A 290 2.92 30.83 -23.05
CA ARG A 290 3.74 31.32 -24.16
C ARG A 290 4.49 30.10 -24.70
N PRO A 291 4.46 29.82 -26.00
CA PRO A 291 5.28 28.76 -26.56
C PRO A 291 6.72 29.08 -26.18
N GLU A 292 7.34 28.23 -25.37
CA GLU A 292 8.77 28.34 -25.13
C GLU A 292 9.41 28.28 -26.50
N ALA A 293 10.00 29.40 -26.93
CA ALA A 293 10.84 29.44 -28.10
C ALA A 293 11.88 28.34 -27.87
N GLN A 294 11.82 27.27 -28.67
CA GLN A 294 12.80 26.21 -28.64
C GLN A 294 14.16 26.85 -28.87
N ARG A 295 14.87 27.13 -27.77
CA ARG A 295 16.22 27.65 -27.84
C ARG A 295 17.04 26.55 -28.47
N THR A 296 17.62 26.87 -29.61
CA THR A 296 18.65 26.02 -30.21
C THR A 296 19.67 25.68 -29.12
N PRO A 297 20.01 24.39 -28.92
CA PRO A 297 21.04 24.03 -27.95
C PRO A 297 22.32 24.84 -28.22
N PRO A 298 23.08 25.22 -27.19
CA PRO A 298 24.26 26.06 -27.37
C PRO A 298 25.18 25.43 -28.42
N ARG A 299 25.50 26.17 -29.48
CA ARG A 299 26.40 25.69 -30.54
C ARG A 299 27.73 25.33 -29.91
N THR A 300 28.10 24.05 -29.97
CA THR A 300 29.46 23.60 -29.63
C THR A 300 30.44 24.33 -30.55
N PRO A 301 31.52 24.95 -30.02
CA PRO A 301 32.52 25.61 -30.86
C PRO A 301 33.14 24.59 -31.84
N PRO A 302 33.42 24.96 -33.10
CA PRO A 302 34.00 24.04 -34.06
C PRO A 302 35.37 23.55 -33.56
N VAL A 303 35.63 22.24 -33.68
CA VAL A 303 36.94 21.66 -33.38
C VAL A 303 37.96 22.25 -34.37
N PRO A 304 39.14 22.72 -33.93
CA PRO A 304 40.17 23.23 -34.82
C PRO A 304 40.56 22.16 -35.85
N ILE A 305 40.49 22.51 -37.14
CA ILE A 305 40.97 21.66 -38.23
C ILE A 305 42.50 21.60 -38.12
N PRO A 306 43.13 20.42 -38.00
CA PRO A 306 44.58 20.32 -38.09
C PRO A 306 45.02 20.72 -39.50
N GLU A 307 45.76 21.80 -39.66
CA GLU A 307 46.47 22.08 -40.90
C GLU A 307 47.66 21.14 -41.04
N GLY A 308 47.54 20.17 -41.95
CA GLY A 308 48.62 19.28 -42.37
C GLY A 308 48.11 18.25 -43.37
N PRO A 309 48.91 17.85 -44.38
CA PRO A 309 48.52 16.78 -45.28
C PRO A 309 48.26 15.49 -44.49
N PRO A 310 47.27 14.66 -44.88
CA PRO A 310 46.93 13.45 -44.16
C PRO A 310 48.16 12.54 -44.05
N LEU A 311 48.33 11.91 -42.89
CA LEU A 311 49.38 10.91 -42.68
C LEU A 311 49.29 9.85 -43.79
N PRO A 312 50.38 9.53 -44.51
CA PRO A 312 50.37 8.52 -45.56
C PRO A 312 49.90 7.17 -45.02
N ASP A 313 49.12 6.43 -45.80
CA ASP A 313 48.61 5.13 -45.36
C ASP A 313 49.71 4.08 -45.20
N ALA A 314 49.41 3.00 -44.47
CA ALA A 314 50.35 1.91 -44.19
C ALA A 314 50.86 1.19 -45.46
N THR A 315 50.10 1.23 -46.56
CA THR A 315 50.52 0.62 -47.84
C THR A 315 51.59 1.46 -48.53
N LEU A 316 51.47 2.79 -48.46
CA LEU A 316 52.43 3.74 -49.03
C LEU A 316 53.73 3.75 -48.23
N LEU A 317 53.63 3.74 -46.89
CA LEU A 317 54.77 3.49 -46.00
C LEU A 317 55.42 2.13 -46.28
N GLY A 318 54.63 1.07 -46.45
CA GLY A 318 55.14 -0.27 -46.78
C GLY A 318 55.81 -0.34 -48.15
N ALA A 319 55.29 0.37 -49.16
CA ALA A 319 55.90 0.50 -50.48
C ALA A 319 57.23 1.27 -50.41
N ALA A 320 57.27 2.38 -49.67
CA ALA A 320 58.49 3.16 -49.47
C ALA A 320 59.58 2.35 -48.76
N VAL A 321 59.24 1.60 -47.70
CA VAL A 321 60.20 0.73 -47.00
C VAL A 321 60.69 -0.40 -47.91
N ARG A 322 59.83 -0.99 -48.74
CA ARG A 322 60.26 -1.98 -49.74
C ARG A 322 61.16 -1.38 -50.80
N ALA A 323 60.91 -0.15 -51.25
CA ALA A 323 61.77 0.55 -52.19
C ALA A 323 63.15 0.83 -51.60
N ILE A 324 63.22 1.27 -50.33
CA ILE A 324 64.50 1.47 -49.62
C ILE A 324 65.24 0.14 -49.48
N ARG A 325 64.58 -0.92 -49.01
CA ARG A 325 65.21 -2.25 -48.87
C ARG A 325 65.65 -2.86 -50.20
N ALA A 326 64.89 -2.62 -51.27
CA ALA A 326 65.28 -3.01 -52.62
C ALA A 326 66.51 -2.21 -53.10
N GLY A 327 66.58 -0.91 -52.77
CA GLY A 327 67.75 -0.06 -53.01
C GLY A 327 68.99 -0.56 -52.26
N ASP A 328 68.86 -0.92 -50.98
CA ASP A 328 69.97 -1.45 -50.17
C ASP A 328 70.47 -2.82 -50.68
N LEU A 329 69.55 -3.69 -51.14
CA LEU A 329 69.91 -4.96 -51.79
C LEU A 329 70.56 -4.74 -53.18
N ALA A 330 70.13 -3.74 -53.93
CA ALA A 330 70.75 -3.39 -55.21
C ALA A 330 72.13 -2.75 -55.03
N ALA A 331 72.34 -1.99 -53.95
CA ALA A 331 73.63 -1.38 -53.61
C ALA A 331 74.68 -2.41 -53.15
N THR A 332 74.25 -3.56 -52.63
CA THR A 332 75.13 -4.66 -52.20
C THR A 332 75.30 -5.77 -53.24
N ALA A 333 74.61 -5.68 -54.39
CA ALA A 333 74.77 -6.60 -55.51
C ALA A 333 75.99 -6.21 -56.38
N PRO A 334 76.94 -7.14 -56.65
CA PRO A 334 78.14 -6.82 -57.41
C PRO A 334 77.82 -6.43 -58.87
N HIS A 335 78.26 -5.23 -59.26
CA HIS A 335 78.04 -4.63 -60.59
C HIS A 335 78.70 -5.45 -61.72
N LYS A 336 77.89 -5.86 -62.71
CA LYS A 336 78.35 -6.41 -63.99
C LYS A 336 78.04 -5.39 -65.09
N THR A 337 79.08 -4.79 -65.67
CA THR A 337 78.99 -3.77 -66.73
C THR A 337 78.76 -4.39 -68.10
N VAL A 338 77.66 -4.07 -68.79
CA VAL A 338 77.58 -4.02 -70.27
C VAL A 338 76.48 -3.04 -70.76
N ALA A 339 76.96 -2.06 -71.55
CA ALA A 339 76.46 -1.39 -72.77
C ALA A 339 74.98 -1.02 -73.03
N ALA A 340 74.87 0.15 -73.68
CA ALA A 340 73.72 0.96 -74.01
C ALA A 340 73.03 0.64 -75.35
N SER A 341 71.76 1.07 -75.47
CA SER A 341 71.13 1.66 -76.69
C SER A 341 69.66 1.98 -76.34
N GLY A 342 69.22 3.24 -76.35
CA GLY A 342 68.41 3.88 -77.42
C GLY A 342 66.90 3.57 -77.26
N ALA A 343 65.90 4.38 -77.61
CA ALA A 343 65.72 5.73 -78.11
C ALA A 343 64.17 5.94 -78.20
N GLY A 344 63.70 7.20 -78.25
CA GLY A 344 62.40 7.60 -78.83
C GLY A 344 61.25 7.81 -77.84
N SER A 345 60.81 9.06 -77.60
CA SER A 345 59.76 9.81 -78.34
C SER A 345 58.37 9.56 -77.73
N GLY A 346 57.55 10.52 -77.30
CA GLY A 346 57.20 11.84 -77.84
C GLY A 346 55.67 12.03 -77.68
N PRO A 347 55.12 13.25 -77.80
CA PRO A 347 54.07 13.79 -76.90
C PRO A 347 52.75 14.19 -77.62
N GLU A 348 52.03 15.18 -77.06
CA GLU A 348 50.85 15.94 -77.57
C GLU A 348 49.45 15.33 -77.39
N ALA A 349 48.34 16.08 -77.30
CA ALA A 349 48.03 17.48 -76.98
C ALA A 349 46.49 17.59 -76.97
N GLY A 350 45.96 18.53 -76.18
CA GLY A 350 44.84 19.38 -76.61
C GLY A 350 43.40 19.04 -76.18
N PRO A 351 42.52 20.06 -76.11
CA PRO A 351 41.50 20.17 -75.04
C PRO A 351 40.07 20.48 -75.55
N HIS A 352 39.19 20.78 -74.58
CA HIS A 352 37.89 21.49 -74.65
C HIS A 352 36.60 20.66 -74.72
N GLY A 353 35.63 21.06 -73.88
CA GLY A 353 34.24 20.60 -73.97
C GLY A 353 33.39 20.93 -72.74
N SER A 354 32.67 22.03 -72.80
CA SER A 354 31.63 22.51 -71.88
C SER A 354 30.29 21.75 -71.97
N GLY A 355 29.46 21.82 -70.93
CA GLY A 355 28.00 21.60 -70.97
C GLY A 355 27.49 20.78 -69.77
N THR A 356 26.97 21.40 -68.71
CA THR A 356 25.53 21.70 -68.44
C THR A 356 24.58 20.51 -68.55
N GLY A 357 23.85 20.21 -67.46
CA GLY A 357 22.64 19.39 -67.52
C GLY A 357 22.20 18.85 -66.16
N SER A 358 21.06 19.35 -65.68
CA SER A 358 20.42 19.11 -64.39
C SER A 358 19.47 17.88 -64.40
N GLY A 359 19.11 17.41 -63.20
CA GLY A 359 18.02 16.46 -62.90
C GLY A 359 18.47 15.40 -61.89
N ALA A 360 18.18 15.50 -60.58
CA ALA A 360 16.92 15.14 -59.89
C ALA A 360 16.54 13.66 -60.16
N ASP A 361 16.20 12.78 -59.23
CA ASP A 361 15.77 12.87 -57.82
C ASP A 361 15.78 11.43 -57.24
N SER A 362 15.68 11.31 -55.91
CA SER A 362 15.15 10.17 -55.12
C SER A 362 15.94 8.83 -55.13
N GLY A 363 16.11 8.09 -54.03
CA GLY A 363 15.67 8.22 -52.65
C GLY A 363 15.82 6.87 -51.92
N VAL A 364 15.93 6.96 -50.58
CA VAL A 364 15.45 5.99 -49.55
C VAL A 364 16.24 4.70 -49.26
N GLY A 365 16.44 4.47 -47.95
CA GLY A 365 16.39 3.14 -47.31
C GLY A 365 17.58 2.85 -46.37
N SER A 366 17.55 3.25 -45.10
CA SER A 366 17.04 2.46 -43.94
C SER A 366 17.99 1.38 -43.39
N GLY A 367 18.24 1.40 -42.07
CA GLY A 367 18.30 0.15 -41.28
C GLY A 367 19.46 -0.10 -40.30
N ALA A 368 19.26 0.33 -39.06
CA ALA A 368 19.37 -0.43 -37.79
C ALA A 368 20.69 -1.05 -37.22
N GLY A 369 20.90 -0.74 -35.92
CA GLY A 369 21.47 -1.60 -34.84
C GLY A 369 23.00 -1.56 -34.67
N SER A 370 23.63 -1.62 -33.49
CA SER A 370 23.20 -1.84 -32.10
C SER A 370 24.37 -1.58 -31.13
N ARG A 371 24.05 -1.01 -29.96
CA ARG A 371 24.48 -1.33 -28.57
C ARG A 371 25.92 -1.09 -28.00
N SER A 372 25.83 -0.72 -26.71
CA SER A 372 26.81 -0.71 -25.59
C SER A 372 27.69 0.55 -25.49
N GLY A 373 27.90 1.20 -24.35
CA GLY A 373 27.49 0.99 -22.96
C GLY A 373 28.61 1.45 -22.00
N ALA A 374 28.40 2.51 -21.21
CA ALA A 374 29.11 2.86 -19.95
C ALA A 374 28.56 4.23 -19.47
N ARG A 375 27.83 4.34 -18.35
CA ARG A 375 28.26 4.47 -16.94
C ARG A 375 29.18 5.68 -16.63
N SER A 376 28.55 6.74 -16.11
CA SER A 376 29.04 7.64 -15.04
C SER A 376 27.88 8.59 -14.72
N GLY A 377 27.34 8.71 -13.52
CA GLY A 377 28.02 9.15 -12.31
C GLY A 377 27.33 10.45 -11.88
N GLY A 378 26.44 10.36 -10.90
CA GLY A 378 25.58 11.45 -10.45
C GLY A 378 26.35 12.57 -9.76
N GLY A 379 25.95 13.80 -10.06
CA GLY A 379 26.32 15.01 -9.34
C GLY A 379 25.05 15.76 -8.97
N SER A 380 24.72 15.75 -7.69
CA SER A 380 23.66 16.54 -7.06
C SER A 380 24.04 18.02 -7.07
N GLY A 381 23.37 18.82 -7.90
CA GLY A 381 23.43 20.27 -7.87
C GLY A 381 22.21 20.82 -7.14
N GLY A 382 22.42 21.35 -5.93
CA GLY A 382 21.44 22.17 -5.23
C GLY A 382 21.16 23.45 -6.02
N GLY A 383 19.87 23.82 -6.08
CA GLY A 383 19.39 25.02 -6.73
C GLY A 383 18.35 25.69 -5.86
N SER A 384 18.83 26.48 -4.89
CA SER A 384 18.07 27.52 -4.21
C SER A 384 17.53 28.52 -5.23
N GLY A 385 16.22 28.69 -5.29
CA GLY A 385 15.56 29.71 -6.10
C GLY A 385 14.37 30.27 -5.35
N GLY A 386 14.58 31.37 -4.63
CA GLY A 386 13.53 32.15 -4.01
C GLY A 386 12.66 32.84 -5.07
N GLY A 387 11.35 32.73 -4.89
CA GLY A 387 10.36 33.56 -5.57
C GLY A 387 9.44 34.16 -4.50
N SER A 388 9.69 35.41 -4.16
CA SER A 388 8.79 36.23 -3.34
C SER A 388 7.68 36.80 -4.22
N GLY A 389 6.43 36.68 -3.75
CA GLY A 389 5.23 37.24 -4.36
C GLY A 389 3.99 36.75 -3.63
N GLY A 390 3.57 37.49 -2.60
CA GLY A 390 2.59 37.06 -1.60
C GLY A 390 1.12 37.10 -1.99
N GLY A 391 0.33 36.31 -1.26
CA GLY A 391 -1.14 36.35 -1.22
C GLY A 391 -1.79 35.06 -0.70
N GLY A 392 -1.83 34.86 0.63
CA GLY A 392 -2.88 34.09 1.32
C GLY A 392 -2.67 32.59 1.61
N ASP A 393 -2.18 32.31 2.83
CA ASP A 393 -2.61 31.17 3.69
C ASP A 393 -2.46 29.71 3.19
N ARG A 394 -1.41 29.40 2.42
CA ARG A 394 -1.08 27.99 2.12
C ARG A 394 0.38 27.68 2.40
N LEU A 395 0.61 26.90 3.46
CA LEU A 395 1.92 26.32 3.76
C LEU A 395 2.52 25.65 2.53
N PRO A 396 3.80 25.91 2.19
CA PRO A 396 4.49 25.19 1.13
C PRO A 396 4.53 23.70 1.46
N ARG A 397 4.27 22.85 0.46
CA ARG A 397 4.48 21.40 0.62
C ARG A 397 5.99 21.14 0.65
N THR A 398 6.50 20.71 1.79
CA THR A 398 7.90 20.38 1.99
C THR A 398 8.11 18.88 1.83
N THR A 399 9.29 18.47 1.33
CA THR A 399 9.63 17.05 1.34
C THR A 399 9.78 16.56 2.78
N SER A 400 9.66 15.26 3.04
CA SER A 400 9.81 14.74 4.41
C SER A 400 11.19 15.04 5.02
N ALA A 401 12.23 15.17 4.17
CA ALA A 401 13.57 15.56 4.60
C ALA A 401 13.62 17.03 5.02
N ASP A 402 13.01 17.93 4.25
CA ASP A 402 12.94 19.36 4.56
C ASP A 402 12.10 19.60 5.83
N THR A 403 10.95 18.92 5.95
CA THR A 403 10.10 18.98 7.16
C THR A 403 10.87 18.56 8.40
N LEU A 404 11.63 17.46 8.32
CA LEU A 404 12.45 16.98 9.43
C LEU A 404 13.54 18.01 9.78
N ALA A 405 14.22 18.56 8.80
CA ALA A 405 15.25 19.58 9.00
C ALA A 405 14.68 20.85 9.67
N THR A 406 13.51 21.33 9.21
CA THR A 406 12.81 22.46 9.82
C THR A 406 12.38 22.16 11.26
N MET A 407 11.86 20.97 11.54
CA MET A 407 11.46 20.58 12.91
C MET A 407 12.65 20.46 13.85
N GLN A 408 13.78 19.92 13.39
CA GLN A 408 15.01 19.82 14.17
C GLN A 408 15.61 21.20 14.45
N ALA A 409 15.62 22.09 13.44
CA ALA A 409 16.07 23.46 13.61
C ALA A 409 15.20 24.20 14.64
N ALA A 410 13.87 24.12 14.50
CA ALA A 410 12.93 24.75 15.42
C ALA A 410 12.99 24.19 16.85
N ALA A 411 13.22 22.88 17.01
CA ALA A 411 13.43 22.28 18.34
C ALA A 411 14.73 22.76 19.02
N LEU A 412 15.73 23.16 18.23
CA LEU A 412 16.99 23.72 18.74
C LEU A 412 16.87 25.22 19.07
N THR A 413 16.14 25.97 18.25
CA THR A 413 15.98 27.43 18.41
C THR A 413 14.82 27.80 19.32
N GLY A 414 13.88 26.87 19.58
CA GLY A 414 12.63 27.15 20.28
C GLY A 414 11.61 27.92 19.42
N SER A 415 11.82 28.02 18.10
CA SER A 415 10.93 28.75 17.20
C SER A 415 9.59 28.04 17.03
N ASN A 416 8.52 28.83 16.90
CA ASN A 416 7.20 28.30 16.55
C ASN A 416 7.15 27.93 15.06
N VAL A 417 6.53 26.79 14.76
CA VAL A 417 6.41 26.26 13.40
C VAL A 417 4.95 26.08 13.06
N TRP A 418 4.55 26.63 11.92
CA TRP A 418 3.26 26.36 11.34
C TRP A 418 3.34 25.07 10.53
N ILE A 419 2.38 24.17 10.73
CA ILE A 419 2.32 22.87 10.05
C ILE A 419 0.97 22.63 9.39
N GLY A 420 1.01 21.98 8.23
CA GLY A 420 -0.13 21.24 7.70
C GLY A 420 -0.08 19.81 8.21
N TYR A 421 -1.15 19.32 8.86
CA TYR A 421 -1.22 17.99 9.46
C TYR A 421 -2.47 17.24 9.01
N VAL A 422 -2.30 15.98 8.60
CA VAL A 422 -3.42 15.08 8.26
C VAL A 422 -3.67 14.12 9.42
N ASN A 423 -4.89 14.17 9.98
CA ASN A 423 -5.30 13.31 11.09
C ASN A 423 -5.57 11.87 10.62
N ALA A 424 -5.80 10.94 11.55
CA ALA A 424 -6.04 9.52 11.24
C ALA A 424 -7.30 9.28 10.38
N ASN A 425 -8.24 10.21 10.38
CA ASN A 425 -9.46 10.20 9.56
C ASN A 425 -9.27 10.84 8.16
N GLY A 426 -8.04 11.21 7.79
CA GLY A 426 -7.73 11.84 6.50
C GLY A 426 -8.07 13.33 6.40
N ALA A 427 -8.57 13.96 7.47
CA ALA A 427 -8.85 15.39 7.48
C ALA A 427 -7.56 16.20 7.65
N ALA A 428 -7.29 17.11 6.70
CA ALA A 428 -6.18 18.06 6.75
C ALA A 428 -6.55 19.24 7.67
N THR A 429 -5.64 19.57 8.59
CA THR A 429 -5.77 20.66 9.56
C THR A 429 -4.46 21.45 9.59
N GLN A 430 -4.53 22.75 9.86
CA GLN A 430 -3.35 23.58 10.10
C GLN A 430 -3.17 23.79 11.60
N ARG A 431 -1.92 23.80 12.09
CA ARG A 431 -1.59 23.94 13.51
C ARG A 431 -0.32 24.77 13.69
N VAL A 432 -0.25 25.56 14.75
CA VAL A 432 0.99 26.23 15.19
C VAL A 432 1.54 25.45 16.36
N ILE A 433 2.75 24.90 16.20
CA ILE A 433 3.39 24.06 17.20
C ILE A 433 4.75 24.62 17.61
N ALA A 434 5.13 24.42 18.86
CA ALA A 434 6.48 24.65 19.37
C ALA A 434 7.18 23.28 19.57
N PRO A 435 8.06 22.85 18.64
CA PRO A 435 8.72 21.56 18.73
C PRO A 435 9.63 21.47 19.96
N VAL A 436 9.48 20.40 20.74
CA VAL A 436 10.30 20.14 21.95
C VAL A 436 11.32 19.04 21.68
N ARG A 437 10.94 18.01 20.92
CA ARG A 437 11.80 16.85 20.63
C ARG A 437 11.42 16.20 19.30
N VAL A 438 12.42 15.83 18.50
CA VAL A 438 12.24 15.14 17.21
C VAL A 438 13.05 13.85 17.20
N GLU A 439 12.39 12.69 17.29
CA GLU A 439 13.04 11.38 17.31
C GLU A 439 12.18 10.30 16.64
N GLY A 440 12.83 9.31 16.02
CA GLY A 440 12.16 8.10 15.54
C GLY A 440 11.05 8.34 14.49
N GLY A 441 11.07 9.47 13.78
CA GLY A 441 10.01 9.84 12.82
C GLY A 441 8.81 10.55 13.44
N PHE A 442 8.90 10.96 14.70
CA PHE A 442 7.88 11.70 15.44
C PHE A 442 8.43 13.04 15.94
N VAL A 443 7.56 14.03 16.07
CA VAL A 443 7.83 15.30 16.75
C VAL A 443 6.87 15.46 17.92
N THR A 444 7.42 15.61 19.13
CA THR A 444 6.67 16.04 20.31
C THR A 444 6.76 17.55 20.39
N ALA A 445 5.61 18.21 20.40
CA ALA A 445 5.50 19.67 20.37
C ALA A 445 4.33 20.16 21.21
N TYR A 446 4.44 21.38 21.73
CA TYR A 446 3.30 22.09 22.30
C TYR A 446 2.45 22.63 21.15
N ASP A 447 1.17 22.26 21.07
CA ASP A 447 0.26 22.79 20.05
C ASP A 447 -0.54 23.96 20.61
N HIS A 448 -0.27 25.17 20.10
CA HIS A 448 -0.96 26.39 20.51
C HIS A 448 -2.43 26.42 20.08
N THR A 449 -2.80 25.60 19.08
CA THR A 449 -4.19 25.50 18.61
C THR A 449 -5.07 24.71 19.58
N SER A 450 -4.49 23.75 20.30
CA SER A 450 -5.21 22.90 21.27
C SER A 450 -4.76 23.09 22.72
N ASP A 451 -3.78 23.96 22.96
CA ASP A 451 -3.19 24.28 24.25
C ASP A 451 -2.70 23.03 25.03
N GLU A 452 -2.07 22.08 24.32
CA GLU A 452 -1.64 20.79 24.87
C GLU A 452 -0.35 20.27 24.20
N VAL A 453 0.49 19.54 24.94
CA VAL A 453 1.65 18.83 24.38
C VAL A 453 1.20 17.56 23.65
N ARG A 454 1.52 17.46 22.36
CA ARG A 454 1.13 16.34 21.49
C ARG A 454 2.30 15.80 20.70
N THR A 455 2.19 14.53 20.32
CA THR A 455 3.18 13.86 19.46
C THR A 455 2.60 13.66 18.06
N TYR A 456 3.29 14.17 17.05
CA TYR A 456 2.89 14.14 15.65
C TYR A 456 3.85 13.25 14.84
N PRO A 457 3.35 12.29 14.05
CA PRO A 457 4.18 11.58 13.09
C PRO A 457 4.57 12.47 11.91
N LEU A 458 5.88 12.56 11.60
CA LEU A 458 6.42 13.43 10.55
C LEU A 458 5.84 13.12 9.15
N HIS A 459 5.56 11.85 8.86
CA HIS A 459 4.97 11.44 7.57
C HIS A 459 3.54 11.94 7.34
N ARG A 460 2.88 12.48 8.37
CA ARG A 460 1.55 13.10 8.27
C ARG A 460 1.60 14.62 8.22
N ILE A 461 2.80 15.21 8.31
CA ILE A 461 3.02 16.63 8.13
C ILE A 461 3.20 16.89 6.64
N THR A 462 2.28 17.63 6.04
CA THR A 462 2.24 17.90 4.59
C THR A 462 3.06 19.12 4.20
N GLY A 463 3.42 19.95 5.16
CA GLY A 463 4.22 21.17 5.00
C GLY A 463 4.59 21.75 6.35
N ALA A 464 5.78 22.32 6.46
CA ALA A 464 6.22 23.05 7.65
C ALA A 464 6.88 24.38 7.23
N ALA A 465 6.53 25.46 7.92
CA ALA A 465 7.18 26.76 7.76
C ALA A 465 7.43 27.37 9.14
N GLU A 466 8.62 27.89 9.36
CA GLU A 466 8.93 28.64 10.58
C GLU A 466 8.06 29.90 10.61
N LEU A 467 7.41 30.13 11.75
CA LEU A 467 6.69 31.37 11.98
C LEU A 467 7.75 32.39 12.41
N ALA A 468 8.09 33.33 11.53
CA ALA A 468 8.92 34.46 11.93
C ALA A 468 8.20 35.18 13.08
N GLU A 469 8.90 35.41 14.19
CA GLU A 469 8.42 36.31 15.23
C GLU A 469 8.39 37.71 14.60
N ASP A 470 7.21 38.13 14.11
CA ASP A 470 7.00 39.53 13.77
C ASP A 470 7.17 40.33 15.06
N ALA A 471 8.28 41.08 15.10
CA ALA A 471 8.63 42.02 16.12
C ALA A 471 7.42 42.95 16.39
N THR A 472 7.02 43.01 17.66
CA THR A 472 6.17 44.06 18.24
C THR A 472 6.59 45.46 17.82
#